data_AF-A0A2J6TA39-F1
#
_entry.id   AF-A0A2J6TA39-F1
#
_cell.length_a   1.000
_cell.length_b   1.000
_cell.length_c   1.000
_cell.angle_alpha   90.00
_cell.angle_beta   90.00
_cell.angle_gamma   90.00
#
_symmetry.space_group_name_H-M   'P 1'
#
loop_
_entity.id
_entity.type
_entity.pdbx_description
1 polymer ?
#
loop_
_entity_poly.entity_id
_entity_poly.type
_entity_poly.pdbx_seq_one_letter_code
_entity_poly.pdbx_strand_id
1 'polypeptide(L)' 'MTSQTAALGSAIQAPVYLPFKVKAVCEYISPFNDTLQFPSEQIITVTQEEEGDWYIGEYMDTSGVKQKGFFPKKFV' A
#
# COMPACT_ATOMS: atom_id res chain seq x y z
N MET A 1 -34.90 33.30 -12.95
CA MET A 1 -33.71 33.05 -13.78
C MET A 1 -32.55 32.91 -12.80
N THR A 2 -32.27 31.69 -12.33
CA THR A 2 -31.09 30.88 -12.75
C THR A 2 -29.81 31.71 -12.60
N SER A 3 -28.91 31.41 -11.66
CA SER A 3 -27.98 30.27 -11.71
C SER A 3 -27.20 30.19 -10.38
N GLN A 4 -27.05 29.01 -9.75
CA GLN A 4 -26.05 27.96 -10.01
C GLN A 4 -24.69 28.28 -9.35
N THR A 5 -24.40 27.64 -8.20
CA THR A 5 -23.36 26.60 -8.01
C THR A 5 -22.00 27.13 -7.54
N ALA A 6 -21.61 26.70 -6.34
CA ALA A 6 -20.22 26.50 -5.98
C ALA A 6 -20.17 25.44 -4.86
N ALA A 7 -20.07 24.18 -5.24
CA ALA A 7 -19.60 23.12 -4.36
C ALA A 7 -18.52 22.37 -5.12
N LEU A 8 -17.25 22.69 -4.85
CA LEU A 8 -16.12 21.79 -5.11
C LEU A 8 -15.06 22.07 -4.05
N GLY A 9 -15.27 21.47 -2.87
CA GLY A 9 -14.17 21.17 -1.95
C GLY A 9 -13.25 20.19 -2.66
N SER A 10 -12.18 20.71 -3.24
CA SER A 10 -11.15 19.90 -3.88
C SER A 10 -10.31 19.25 -2.80
N ALA A 11 -10.76 18.08 -2.33
CA ALA A 11 -9.83 17.14 -1.74
C ALA A 11 -8.82 16.80 -2.84
N ILE A 12 -7.56 17.14 -2.61
CA ILE A 12 -6.41 16.63 -3.38
C ILE A 12 -6.49 15.10 -3.37
N GLN A 13 -7.12 14.54 -4.40
CA GLN A 13 -7.19 13.11 -4.62
C GLN A 13 -5.76 12.65 -4.89
N ALA A 14 -5.12 11.98 -3.93
CA ALA A 14 -3.88 11.25 -4.18
C ALA A 14 -4.08 10.36 -5.42
N PRO A 15 -3.06 10.19 -6.29
CA PRO A 15 -3.19 9.34 -7.46
C PRO A 15 -3.76 7.98 -7.05
N VAL A 16 -4.94 7.66 -7.59
CA VAL A 16 -5.65 6.41 -7.29
C VAL A 16 -4.96 5.31 -8.10
N TYR A 17 -3.87 4.77 -7.56
CA TYR A 17 -3.22 3.61 -8.15
C TYR A 17 -4.14 2.40 -8.03
N LEU A 18 -4.32 1.67 -9.12
CA LEU A 18 -5.03 0.40 -9.09
C LEU A 18 -4.21 -0.58 -8.24
N PRO A 19 -4.82 -1.25 -7.24
CA PRO A 19 -4.11 -2.24 -6.46
C PRO A 19 -3.58 -3.36 -7.36
N PHE A 20 -2.33 -3.74 -7.15
CA PHE A 20 -1.69 -4.85 -7.87
C PHE A 20 -0.98 -5.77 -6.89
N LYS A 21 -0.67 -6.99 -7.34
CA LYS A 21 -0.02 -7.99 -6.50
C LYS A 21 1.44 -8.14 -6.89
N VAL A 22 2.28 -8.24 -5.88
CA VAL A 22 3.71 -8.52 -6.00
C VAL A 22 4.05 -9.76 -5.18
N LYS A 23 5.19 -10.41 -5.47
CA LYS A 23 5.66 -11.58 -4.74
C LYS A 23 7.01 -11.27 -4.11
N ALA A 24 7.12 -11.40 -2.80
CA ALA A 24 8.36 -11.22 -2.09
C ALA A 24 9.45 -12.15 -2.63
N VAL A 25 10.60 -11.60 -3.04
CA VAL A 25 11.76 -12.40 -3.49
C VAL A 25 12.62 -12.87 -2.31
N CYS A 26 12.53 -12.17 -1.17
CA CYS A 26 13.21 -12.51 0.07
C CYS A 26 12.38 -12.06 1.28
N GLU A 27 12.77 -12.52 2.46
CA GLU A 27 12.16 -12.10 3.72
C GLU A 27 12.50 -10.63 4.02
N TYR A 28 11.51 -9.90 4.53
CA TYR A 28 11.68 -8.55 5.03
C TYR A 28 11.19 -8.45 6.49
N ILE A 29 12.12 -8.15 7.38
CA ILE A 29 11.89 -7.92 8.82
C ILE A 29 12.40 -6.54 9.16
N SER A 30 11.62 -5.78 9.92
CA SER A 30 11.97 -4.43 10.35
C SER A 30 11.49 -4.20 11.79
N PRO A 31 12.25 -3.45 12.61
CA PRO A 31 11.88 -3.18 14.00
C PRO A 31 10.73 -2.16 14.14
N PHE A 32 10.33 -1.50 13.05
CA PHE A 32 9.32 -0.45 13.08
C PHE A 32 7.90 -1.01 12.91
N ASN A 33 6.99 -0.65 13.80
CA ASN A 33 5.60 -1.13 13.79
C ASN A 33 4.80 -0.74 12.53
N ASP A 34 5.18 0.33 11.84
CA ASP A 34 4.47 0.81 10.64
C ASP A 34 4.92 0.08 9.36
N THR A 35 5.97 -0.73 9.45
CA THR A 35 6.46 -1.51 8.30
C THR A 35 5.76 -2.84 8.17
N LEU A 36 5.49 -3.25 6.93
CA LEU A 36 4.90 -4.54 6.62
C LEU A 36 6.02 -5.57 6.53
N GLN A 37 6.12 -6.43 7.54
CA GLN A 37 7.05 -7.55 7.56
C GLN A 37 6.43 -8.75 6.85
N PHE A 38 7.23 -9.55 6.14
CA PHE A 38 6.74 -10.73 5.42
C PHE A 38 7.86 -11.74 5.13
N PRO A 39 7.53 -13.04 5.03
CA PRO A 39 8.47 -14.07 4.59
C PRO A 39 8.72 -13.99 3.07
N SER A 40 9.73 -14.69 2.58
CA SER A 40 9.94 -14.89 1.14
C SER A 40 8.74 -15.59 0.50
N GLU A 41 8.54 -15.35 -0.80
CA GLU A 41 7.43 -15.87 -1.61
C GLU A 41 6.02 -15.37 -1.18
N GLN A 42 5.93 -14.48 -0.18
CA GLN A 42 4.66 -13.88 0.23
C GLN A 42 4.07 -13.04 -0.90
N ILE A 43 2.78 -13.27 -1.20
CA ILE A 43 2.02 -12.42 -2.11
C ILE A 43 1.45 -11.24 -1.33
N ILE A 44 1.79 -10.03 -1.77
CA ILE A 44 1.36 -8.78 -1.13
C ILE A 44 0.51 -8.00 -2.13
N THR A 45 -0.61 -7.46 -1.66
CA THR A 45 -1.43 -6.53 -2.44
C THR A 45 -0.91 -5.12 -2.18
N VAL A 46 -0.26 -4.51 -3.17
CA VAL A 46 0.12 -3.10 -3.14
C VAL A 46 -1.14 -2.27 -3.29
N THR A 47 -1.40 -1.41 -2.31
CA THR A 47 -2.57 -0.52 -2.30
C THR A 47 -2.19 0.90 -2.69
N GLN A 48 -0.93 1.29 -2.51
CA GLN A 48 -0.44 2.62 -2.82
C GLN A 48 1.06 2.60 -3.09
N GLU A 49 1.48 3.41 -4.05
CA GLU A 49 2.88 3.76 -4.25
C GLU A 49 3.22 5.04 -3.48
N GLU A 50 4.26 4.98 -2.67
CA GLU A 50 4.83 6.16 -2.04
C GLU A 50 6.04 6.65 -2.84
N GLU A 51 6.45 7.89 -2.55
CA GLU A 51 7.62 8.47 -3.19
C GLU A 51 8.88 7.63 -2.91
N GLY A 52 9.73 7.50 -3.94
CA GLY A 52 10.96 6.71 -3.87
C GLY A 52 10.75 5.20 -3.99
N ASP A 53 11.51 4.44 -3.20
CA ASP A 53 11.59 2.98 -3.25
C ASP A 53 10.65 2.27 -2.26
N TRP A 54 9.48 2.85 -1.94
CA TRP A 54 8.53 2.29 -0.97
C TRP A 54 7.12 2.04 -1.56
N TYR A 55 6.49 0.95 -1.10
CA TYR A 55 5.08 0.63 -1.30
C TYR A 55 4.34 0.60 0.04
N ILE A 56 3.05 0.90 0.01
CA ILE A 56 2.11 0.48 1.05
C ILE A 56 1.33 -0.71 0.50
N GLY A 57 1.24 -1.76 1.29
CA GLY A 57 0.40 -2.90 0.93
C GLY A 57 -0.10 -3.66 2.13
N GLU A 58 -0.74 -4.77 1.81
CA GLU A 58 -1.40 -5.63 2.77
C GLU A 58 -1.41 -7.09 2.30
N TYR A 59 -1.39 -8.01 3.26
CA TYR A 59 -1.59 -9.44 3.03
C TYR A 59 -2.26 -10.09 4.25
N MET A 60 -2.77 -11.31 4.09
CA MET A 60 -3.27 -12.13 5.19
C MET A 60 -2.16 -13.08 5.63
N ASP A 61 -1.79 -13.04 6.90
CA ASP A 61 -0.80 -13.95 7.46
C ASP A 61 -1.36 -15.38 7.66
N THR A 62 -0.50 -16.28 8.14
CA THR A 62 -0.87 -17.68 8.39
C THR A 62 -1.92 -17.86 9.49
N SER A 63 -2.13 -16.84 10.33
CA SER A 63 -3.13 -16.81 11.39
C SER A 63 -4.46 -16.22 10.90
N GLY A 64 -4.54 -15.80 9.63
CA GLY A 64 -5.70 -15.12 9.05
C GLY A 64 -5.83 -13.67 9.49
N VAL A 65 -4.77 -13.06 10.03
CA VAL A 65 -4.74 -11.66 10.43
C VAL A 65 -4.24 -10.82 9.26
N LYS A 66 -4.94 -9.71 9.02
CA LYS A 66 -4.57 -8.75 7.97
C LYS A 66 -3.40 -7.89 8.44
N GLN A 67 -2.26 -8.06 7.79
CA GLN A 67 -1.08 -7.23 7.98
C GLN A 67 -1.08 -6.10 6.95
N LYS A 68 -0.76 -4.88 7.38
CA LYS A 68 -0.65 -3.70 6.53
C LYS A 68 0.54 -2.84 6.95
N GLY A 69 1.24 -2.25 6.01
CA GLY A 69 2.32 -1.31 6.29
C GLY A 69 3.16 -0.96 5.08
N PHE A 70 4.26 -0.25 5.33
CA PHE A 70 5.24 0.14 4.32
C PHE A 70 6.27 -0.95 4.09
N PHE A 71 6.68 -1.17 2.85
CA PHE A 71 7.79 -2.04 2.53
C PHE A 71 8.56 -1.59 1.28
N PRO A 72 9.87 -1.88 1.21
CA PRO A 72 10.71 -1.47 0.10
C PRO A 72 10.40 -2.26 -1.19
N LYS A 73 10.30 -1.55 -2.32
CA LYS A 73 10.04 -2.12 -3.66
C LYS A 73 11.08 -3.17 -4.09
N LYS A 74 12.30 -3.09 -3.55
CA LYS A 74 13.45 -3.95 -3.92
C LYS A 74 13.34 -5.40 -3.44
N PHE A 75 12.40 -5.69 -2.55
CA PHE A 75 12.23 -7.00 -1.91
C PHE A 75 11.09 -7.81 -2.54
N VAL A 76 10.45 -7.30 -3.60
CA VAL A 76 9.28 -7.87 -4.28
C VAL A 76 9.41 -7.88 -5.80
#